data_AF-C7YNF3-F1
#
_entry.id   AF-C7YNF3-F1
#
_cell.length_a   1.000
_cell.length_b   1.000
_cell.length_c   1.000
_cell.angle_alpha   90.00
_cell.angle_beta   90.00
_cell.angle_gamma   90.00
#
_symmetry.space_group_name_H-M   'P 1'
#
loop_
_entity.id
_entity.type
_entity.pdbx_description
1 polymer ?
#
loop_
_entity_poly.entity_id
_entity_poly.type
_entity_poly.pdbx_seq_one_letter_code
_entity_poly.pdbx_strand_id
1 'polypeptide(L)'
;QHYVPASSIDDPALAELALAWLKTCCDTHDDCRILDPAYRPTRLIHIINTNHLRLVLTAAEPSGSVAYVAFSHCWGKVDAIKLLCGNLAQLGAKIDLQQLPNTYQEAVRLCLQMGFHYIWIDSLCIIQDSTEDWAREAKDMKLVYEHAAFNLCSATASDSAGSSFTAR
;
A
#
# COMPACT_ATOMS: atom_id res chain seq x y z
N GLN A 1 -26.40 -4.12 -17.25
CA GLN A 1 -26.26 -2.78 -16.63
C GLN A 1 -25.15 -2.06 -17.36
N HIS A 2 -25.35 -0.81 -17.78
CA HIS A 2 -24.27 0.01 -18.33
C HIS A 2 -23.36 0.42 -17.17
N TYR A 3 -22.10 0.00 -17.22
CA TYR A 3 -21.08 0.46 -16.28
C TYR A 3 -20.86 1.96 -16.50
N VAL A 4 -21.03 2.75 -15.44
CA VAL A 4 -20.63 4.16 -15.42
C VAL A 4 -19.31 4.22 -14.65
N PRO A 5 -18.21 4.62 -15.29
CA PRO A 5 -16.94 4.77 -14.61
C PRO A 5 -17.05 5.77 -13.47
N ALA A 6 -16.37 5.49 -12.36
CA ALA A 6 -16.21 6.46 -11.29
C ALA A 6 -15.66 7.79 -11.83
N SER A 7 -16.12 8.89 -11.25
CA SER A 7 -15.76 10.24 -11.69
C SER A 7 -14.50 10.78 -10.99
N SER A 8 -14.15 10.22 -9.84
CA SER A 8 -12.95 10.55 -9.06
C SER A 8 -12.56 9.37 -8.17
N ILE A 9 -11.38 9.44 -7.54
CA ILE A 9 -10.98 8.45 -6.53
C ILE A 9 -11.82 8.51 -5.24
N ASP A 10 -12.46 9.65 -4.99
CA ASP A 10 -13.33 9.84 -3.83
C ASP A 10 -14.76 9.34 -4.08
N ASP A 11 -15.05 8.86 -5.29
CA ASP A 11 -16.34 8.30 -5.68
C ASP A 11 -16.55 6.94 -4.97
N PRO A 12 -17.55 6.81 -4.09
CA PRO A 12 -17.80 5.57 -3.36
C PRO A 12 -18.00 4.36 -4.28
N ALA A 13 -18.53 4.57 -5.49
CA ALA A 13 -18.75 3.52 -6.46
C ALA A 13 -17.44 2.80 -6.87
N LEU A 14 -16.29 3.50 -6.82
CA LEU A 14 -14.98 2.91 -7.09
C LEU A 14 -14.61 1.89 -6.01
N ALA A 15 -14.69 2.29 -4.74
CA ALA A 15 -14.39 1.43 -3.62
C ALA A 15 -15.37 0.25 -3.52
N GLU A 16 -16.66 0.49 -3.75
CA GLU A 16 -17.69 -0.54 -3.79
C GLU A 16 -17.42 -1.59 -4.87
N LEU A 17 -17.06 -1.15 -6.08
CA LEU A 17 -16.71 -2.05 -7.18
C LEU A 17 -15.45 -2.87 -6.86
N ALA A 18 -14.40 -2.21 -6.35
CA ALA A 18 -13.16 -2.87 -5.98
C ALA A 18 -13.39 -3.92 -4.88
N LEU A 19 -14.22 -3.61 -3.88
CA LEU A 19 -14.62 -4.54 -2.83
C LEU A 19 -15.44 -5.71 -3.39
N ALA A 20 -16.35 -5.47 -4.34
CA ALA A 20 -17.13 -6.52 -4.98
C ALA A 20 -16.24 -7.49 -5.78
N TRP A 21 -15.25 -6.97 -6.51
CA TRP A 21 -14.26 -7.79 -7.21
C TRP A 21 -13.36 -8.57 -6.25
N LEU A 22 -12.88 -7.93 -5.19
CA LEU A 22 -12.07 -8.58 -4.16
C LEU A 22 -12.85 -9.72 -3.49
N LYS A 23 -14.11 -9.46 -3.10
CA LYS A 23 -14.98 -10.47 -2.51
C LYS A 23 -15.18 -11.64 -3.46
N THR A 24 -15.48 -11.38 -4.73
CA THR A 24 -15.64 -12.43 -5.74
C THR A 24 -14.36 -13.26 -5.85
N CYS A 25 -13.21 -12.60 -5.93
CA CYS A 25 -11.91 -13.25 -6.00
C CYS A 25 -11.68 -14.20 -4.81
N CYS A 26 -11.87 -13.72 -3.58
CA CYS A 26 -11.67 -14.52 -2.37
C CYS A 26 -12.66 -15.69 -2.25
N ASP A 27 -13.89 -15.53 -2.74
CA ASP A 27 -14.94 -16.54 -2.63
C ASP A 27 -14.86 -17.61 -3.73
N THR A 28 -14.43 -17.24 -4.95
CA THR A 28 -14.53 -18.11 -6.13
C THR A 28 -13.20 -18.58 -6.71
N HIS A 29 -12.06 -17.98 -6.35
CA HIS A 29 -10.75 -18.38 -6.86
C HIS A 29 -9.92 -19.04 -5.76
N ASP A 30 -9.75 -20.37 -5.85
CA ASP A 30 -8.91 -21.11 -4.90
C ASP A 30 -7.45 -20.64 -4.92
N ASP A 31 -6.93 -20.26 -6.10
CA ASP A 31 -5.56 -19.76 -6.28
C ASP A 31 -5.33 -18.35 -5.71
N CYS A 32 -6.39 -17.62 -5.36
CA CYS A 32 -6.30 -16.27 -4.80
C CYS A 32 -6.47 -16.22 -3.28
N ARG A 33 -6.61 -17.38 -2.63
CA ARG A 33 -6.64 -17.44 -1.17
C ARG A 33 -5.26 -17.13 -0.60
N ILE A 34 -5.24 -16.34 0.47
CA ILE A 34 -4.01 -16.07 1.22
C ILE A 34 -3.47 -17.40 1.75
N LEU A 35 -2.27 -17.77 1.30
CA LEU A 35 -1.65 -19.07 1.62
C LEU A 35 -1.24 -19.16 3.09
N ASP A 36 -0.68 -18.08 3.62
CA ASP A 36 -0.31 -17.97 5.04
C ASP A 36 -0.93 -16.71 5.66
N PRO A 37 -2.07 -16.84 6.37
CA PRO A 37 -2.67 -15.74 7.11
C PRO A 37 -1.78 -15.17 8.22
N ALA A 38 -0.74 -15.90 8.65
CA ALA A 38 0.20 -15.44 9.67
C ALA A 38 1.38 -14.63 9.10
N TYR A 39 1.65 -14.74 7.79
CA TYR A 39 2.78 -14.03 7.17
C TYR A 39 2.66 -12.51 7.32
N ARG A 40 3.75 -11.86 7.75
CA ARG A 40 3.86 -10.39 7.76
C ARG A 40 5.20 -9.96 7.15
N PRO A 41 5.19 -8.91 6.31
CA PRO A 41 6.43 -8.21 5.95
C PRO A 41 7.12 -7.68 7.21
N THR A 42 8.42 -7.40 7.15
CA THR A 42 9.15 -6.86 8.32
C THR A 42 8.61 -5.50 8.77
N ARG A 43 8.11 -4.72 7.82
CA ARG A 43 7.65 -3.34 7.97
C ARG A 43 6.38 -3.09 7.18
N LEU A 44 5.49 -2.29 7.74
CA LEU A 44 4.27 -1.80 7.09
C LEU A 44 4.07 -0.32 7.42
N ILE A 45 3.29 0.38 6.60
CA ILE A 45 2.75 1.68 6.95
C ILE A 45 1.37 1.48 7.55
N HIS A 46 1.22 1.86 8.82
CA HIS A 46 -0.06 1.91 9.51
C HIS A 46 -0.76 3.25 9.20
N ILE A 47 -1.95 3.15 8.64
CA ILE A 47 -2.82 4.27 8.30
C ILE A 47 -3.70 4.57 9.51
N ILE A 48 -3.30 5.57 10.30
CA ILE A 48 -4.00 5.96 11.54
C ILE A 48 -5.31 6.68 11.19
N ASN A 49 -5.26 7.59 10.22
CA ASN A 49 -6.41 8.31 9.69
C ASN A 49 -6.07 8.91 8.32
N THR A 50 -6.97 9.76 7.79
CA THR A 50 -6.85 10.40 6.47
C THR A 50 -5.70 11.42 6.35
N ASN A 51 -4.99 11.73 7.44
CA ASN A 51 -3.91 12.71 7.46
C ASN A 51 -2.60 12.16 8.01
N HIS A 52 -2.64 11.15 8.88
CA HIS A 52 -1.47 10.67 9.61
C HIS A 52 -1.24 9.17 9.40
N LEU A 53 0.00 8.83 9.09
CA LEU A 53 0.50 7.46 9.00
C LEU A 53 1.68 7.27 9.96
N ARG A 54 2.13 6.03 10.10
CA ARG A 54 3.42 5.72 10.72
C ARG A 54 4.00 4.43 10.15
N LEU A 55 5.32 4.34 10.09
CA LEU A 55 6.02 3.08 9.88
C LEU A 55 5.90 2.21 11.13
N VAL A 56 5.57 0.94 10.96
CA VAL A 56 5.56 -0.04 12.05
C VAL A 56 6.47 -1.21 11.73
N LEU A 57 7.16 -1.71 12.77
CA LEU A 57 7.80 -3.01 12.74
C LEU A 57 6.75 -4.04 13.12
N THR A 58 6.41 -4.94 12.21
CA THR A 58 5.28 -5.85 12.38
C THR A 58 5.45 -6.81 13.55
N ALA A 59 6.70 -7.16 13.89
CA ALA A 59 7.03 -7.98 15.06
C ALA A 59 6.70 -7.31 16.41
N ALA A 60 6.55 -5.99 16.45
CA ALA A 60 6.21 -5.23 17.65
C ALA A 60 4.70 -4.91 17.76
N GLU A 61 3.91 -5.21 16.73
CA GLU A 61 2.46 -4.99 16.72
C GLU A 61 1.71 -6.22 17.29
N PRO A 62 0.49 -6.04 17.83
CA PRO A 62 -0.27 -7.13 18.44
C PRO A 62 -0.41 -8.35 17.51
N SER A 63 -0.24 -9.54 18.06
CA SER A 63 -0.36 -10.79 17.31
C SER A 63 -1.78 -10.96 16.78
N GLY A 64 -1.97 -10.74 15.48
CA GLY A 64 -3.25 -10.86 14.80
C GLY A 64 -3.08 -10.90 13.27
N SER A 65 -4.13 -11.36 12.58
CA SER A 65 -4.20 -11.29 11.12
C SER A 65 -4.36 -9.85 10.65
N VAL A 66 -3.26 -9.14 10.45
CA VAL A 66 -3.28 -7.79 9.87
C VAL A 66 -3.26 -7.91 8.36
N ALA A 67 -4.43 -7.81 7.74
CA ALA A 67 -4.52 -7.69 6.29
C ALA A 67 -3.89 -6.36 5.85
N TYR A 68 -3.06 -6.41 4.81
CA TYR A 68 -2.43 -5.24 4.23
C TYR A 68 -2.58 -5.24 2.71
N VAL A 69 -2.45 -4.05 2.13
CA VAL A 69 -2.43 -3.83 0.69
C VAL A 69 -0.98 -3.65 0.24
N ALA A 70 -0.55 -4.30 -0.83
CA ALA A 70 0.72 -3.97 -1.47
C ALA A 70 0.48 -2.85 -2.48
N PHE A 71 1.40 -1.88 -2.58
CA PHE A 71 1.30 -0.79 -3.54
C PHE A 71 2.48 -0.79 -4.51
N SER A 72 2.17 -1.03 -5.79
CA SER A 72 3.12 -0.97 -6.89
C SER A 72 3.01 0.36 -7.62
N HIS A 73 4.13 1.07 -7.77
CA HIS A 73 4.18 2.35 -8.47
C HIS A 73 5.55 2.59 -9.12
N CYS A 74 5.57 3.40 -10.18
CA CYS A 74 6.83 3.90 -10.73
C CYS A 74 7.34 5.05 -9.85
N TRP A 75 8.54 4.92 -9.29
CA TRP A 75 9.10 5.95 -8.39
C TRP A 75 9.21 7.32 -9.07
N GLY A 76 9.39 7.35 -10.39
CA GLY A 76 9.49 8.59 -11.17
C GLY A 76 10.77 9.39 -10.89
N LYS A 77 10.77 10.67 -11.26
CA LYS A 77 11.88 11.61 -11.02
C LYS A 77 11.70 12.48 -9.78
N VAL A 78 10.62 12.28 -9.04
CA VAL A 78 10.25 13.11 -7.89
C VAL A 78 11.03 12.61 -6.68
N ASP A 79 11.64 13.52 -5.94
CA ASP A 79 12.31 13.19 -4.69
C ASP A 79 11.25 12.97 -3.61
N ALA A 80 10.69 11.76 -3.59
CA ALA A 80 9.72 11.33 -2.60
C ALA A 80 10.42 10.96 -1.29
N ILE A 81 9.70 11.09 -0.17
CA ILE A 81 10.14 10.57 1.13
C ILE A 81 10.45 9.07 0.98
N LYS A 82 11.62 8.67 1.48
CA LYS A 82 12.11 7.29 1.49
C LYS A 82 12.50 6.91 2.91
N LEU A 83 12.38 5.64 3.24
CA LEU A 83 12.94 5.10 4.48
C LEU A 83 14.47 5.02 4.34
N LEU A 84 15.16 5.65 5.27
CA LEU A 84 16.61 5.69 5.41
C LEU A 84 16.99 5.27 6.83
N CYS A 85 18.22 4.81 7.03
CA CYS A 85 18.72 4.44 8.36
C CYS A 85 18.50 5.59 9.38
N GLY A 86 18.76 6.83 8.95
CA GLY A 86 18.69 8.01 9.81
C GLY A 86 17.28 8.52 10.14
N ASN A 87 16.24 8.09 9.42
CA ASN A 87 14.87 8.60 9.60
C ASN A 87 13.86 7.55 10.09
N LEU A 88 14.31 6.32 10.39
CA LEU A 88 13.44 5.23 10.85
C LEU A 88 12.60 5.62 12.06
N ALA A 89 13.21 6.23 13.08
CA ALA A 89 12.49 6.67 14.28
C ALA A 89 11.48 7.79 13.98
N GLN A 90 11.82 8.70 13.08
CA GLN A 90 10.93 9.80 12.67
C GLN A 90 9.69 9.24 11.95
N LEU A 91 9.90 8.39 10.94
CA LEU A 91 8.80 7.78 10.19
C LEU A 91 7.97 6.82 11.05
N GLY A 92 8.58 6.21 12.07
CA GLY A 92 7.87 5.38 13.05
C GLY A 92 7.00 6.17 14.03
N ALA A 93 7.33 7.43 14.28
CA ALA A 93 6.53 8.32 15.13
C ALA A 93 5.32 8.89 14.37
N LYS A 94 5.56 9.48 13.19
CA LYS A 94 4.51 10.13 12.39
C LYS A 94 4.98 10.40 10.97
N ILE A 95 4.07 10.22 10.02
CA ILE A 95 4.19 10.64 8.62
C ILE A 95 2.94 11.46 8.29
N ASP A 96 3.12 12.70 7.86
CA ASP A 96 2.01 13.53 7.38
C ASP A 96 1.69 13.15 5.93
N LEU A 97 0.46 12.70 5.67
CA LEU A 97 0.04 12.22 4.35
C LEU A 97 0.26 13.29 3.26
N GLN A 98 0.06 14.55 3.59
CA GLN A 98 0.23 15.69 2.67
C GLN A 98 1.67 15.88 2.20
N GLN A 99 2.67 15.33 2.91
CA GLN A 99 4.08 15.37 2.51
C GLN A 99 4.43 14.24 1.52
N LEU A 100 3.54 13.26 1.34
CA LEU A 100 3.75 12.18 0.40
C LEU A 100 3.29 12.56 -1.01
N PRO A 101 3.84 11.92 -2.06
CA PRO A 101 3.39 12.15 -3.43
C PRO A 101 1.90 11.86 -3.60
N ASN A 102 1.24 12.54 -4.55
CA ASN A 102 -0.21 12.43 -4.76
C ASN A 102 -0.66 10.97 -4.94
N THR A 103 0.11 10.17 -5.67
CA THR A 103 -0.12 8.74 -5.88
C THR A 103 -0.23 7.95 -4.58
N TYR A 104 0.57 8.30 -3.55
CA TYR A 104 0.55 7.65 -2.25
C TYR A 104 -0.68 8.11 -1.46
N GLN A 105 -1.02 9.40 -1.56
CA GLN A 105 -2.22 9.94 -0.92
C GLN A 105 -3.49 9.28 -1.45
N GLU A 106 -3.57 9.13 -2.78
CA GLU A 106 -4.62 8.41 -3.49
C GLU A 106 -4.72 6.95 -3.00
N ALA A 107 -3.59 6.25 -2.96
CA ALA A 107 -3.53 4.86 -2.50
C ALA A 107 -4.00 4.69 -1.05
N VAL A 108 -3.56 5.57 -0.15
CA VAL A 108 -3.96 5.57 1.26
C VAL A 108 -5.46 5.84 1.44
N ARG A 109 -6.02 6.81 0.70
CA ARG A 109 -7.46 7.12 0.76
C ARG A 109 -8.29 5.93 0.33
N LEU A 110 -7.91 5.27 -0.77
CA LEU A 110 -8.61 4.10 -1.27
C LEU A 110 -8.51 2.91 -0.29
N CYS A 111 -7.35 2.71 0.34
CA CYS A 111 -7.20 1.70 1.39
C CYS A 111 -8.20 1.92 2.54
N LEU A 112 -8.32 3.16 3.04
CA LEU A 112 -9.28 3.50 4.10
C LEU A 112 -10.73 3.29 3.68
N GLN A 113 -11.09 3.69 2.46
CA GLN A 113 -12.45 3.46 1.92
C GLN A 113 -12.78 1.97 1.82
N MET A 114 -11.78 1.13 1.53
CA MET A 114 -11.92 -0.32 1.46
C MET A 114 -11.76 -1.02 2.82
N GLY A 115 -11.55 -0.28 3.92
CA GLY A 115 -11.42 -0.83 5.26
C GLY A 115 -10.04 -1.40 5.61
N PHE A 116 -9.00 -1.08 4.83
CA PHE A 116 -7.62 -1.49 5.08
C PHE A 116 -6.83 -0.37 5.76
N HIS A 117 -6.17 -0.73 6.87
CA HIS A 117 -5.37 0.20 7.68
C HIS A 117 -3.86 0.00 7.53
N TYR A 118 -3.43 -0.92 6.67
CA TYR A 118 -2.03 -1.21 6.47
C TYR A 118 -1.71 -1.30 4.98
N ILE A 119 -0.63 -0.64 4.59
CA ILE A 119 -0.13 -0.62 3.22
C ILE A 119 1.37 -0.86 3.23
N TRP A 120 1.84 -1.68 2.29
CA TRP A 120 3.26 -1.87 2.02
C TRP A 120 3.65 -1.05 0.79
N ILE A 121 4.64 -0.18 0.97
CA ILE A 121 5.22 0.65 -0.10
C ILE A 121 6.72 0.45 -0.02
N ASP A 122 7.34 -0.08 -1.08
CA ASP A 122 8.76 -0.42 -1.14
C ASP A 122 9.69 0.71 -0.64
N SER A 123 9.47 1.93 -1.12
CA SER A 123 10.25 3.13 -0.79
C SER A 123 10.16 3.51 0.69
N LEU A 124 9.08 3.14 1.39
CA LEU A 124 8.84 3.46 2.80
C LEU A 124 9.01 2.26 3.73
N CYS A 125 9.03 1.04 3.21
CA CYS A 125 9.14 -0.20 3.99
C CYS A 125 10.51 -0.88 3.86
N ILE A 126 11.35 -0.46 2.91
CA ILE A 126 12.74 -0.93 2.75
C ILE A 126 13.69 0.25 3.01
N ILE A 127 14.76 0.03 3.76
CA ILE A 127 15.79 1.05 4.00
C ILE A 127 16.62 1.21 2.72
N GLN A 128 16.50 2.36 2.07
CA GLN A 128 17.03 2.61 0.73
C GLN A 128 18.56 2.85 0.70
N ASP A 129 19.15 3.23 1.83
CA ASP A 129 20.58 3.48 1.99
C ASP A 129 21.34 2.34 2.68
N SER A 130 20.71 1.17 2.88
CA SER A 130 21.36 -0.05 3.38
C SER A 130 21.27 -1.17 2.36
N THR A 131 22.43 -1.58 1.85
CA THR A 131 22.55 -2.70 0.91
C THR A 131 22.12 -4.03 1.51
N GLU A 132 22.39 -4.22 2.81
CA GLU A 132 22.04 -5.43 3.56
C GLU A 132 20.54 -5.53 3.77
N ASP A 133 19.90 -4.42 4.14
CA ASP A 133 18.45 -4.34 4.32
C ASP A 133 17.74 -4.58 2.99
N TRP A 134 18.16 -3.87 1.94
CA TRP A 134 17.60 -4.01 0.61
C TRP A 134 17.68 -5.46 0.11
N ALA A 135 18.85 -6.11 0.24
CA ALA A 135 19.02 -7.48 -0.22
C ALA A 135 18.11 -8.47 0.52
N ARG A 136 17.88 -8.24 1.82
CA ARG A 136 16.98 -9.07 2.62
C ARG A 136 15.52 -8.88 2.21
N GLU A 137 15.04 -7.64 2.13
CA GLU A 137 13.64 -7.36 1.78
C GLU A 137 13.34 -7.70 0.32
N ALA A 138 14.28 -7.47 -0.61
CA ALA A 138 14.12 -7.81 -2.02
C ALA A 138 13.94 -9.32 -2.24
N LYS A 139 14.63 -10.16 -1.44
CA LYS A 139 14.47 -11.62 -1.47
C LYS A 139 13.05 -12.04 -1.10
N ASP A 140 12.45 -11.36 -0.13
CA ASP A 140 11.12 -11.67 0.40
C ASP A 140 10.01 -10.88 -0.30
N MET A 141 10.33 -9.96 -1.21
CA MET A 141 9.37 -9.11 -1.89
C MET A 141 8.28 -9.92 -2.60
N LYS A 142 8.62 -11.07 -3.20
CA LYS A 142 7.62 -11.98 -3.77
C LYS A 142 6.58 -12.38 -2.72
N LEU A 143 7.02 -12.77 -1.53
CA LEU A 143 6.14 -13.19 -0.43
C LEU A 143 5.29 -12.02 0.06
N VAL A 144 5.83 -10.80 0.08
CA VAL A 144 5.06 -9.59 0.42
C VAL A 144 3.89 -9.38 -0.55
N TYR A 145 4.11 -9.52 -1.85
CA TYR A 145 3.00 -9.39 -2.82
C TYR A 145 2.04 -10.57 -2.77
N GLU A 146 2.55 -11.79 -2.58
CA GLU A 146 1.76 -13.03 -2.55
C GLU A 146 0.80 -13.11 -1.36
N HIS A 147 1.14 -12.48 -0.24
CA HIS A 147 0.33 -12.49 0.99
C HIS A 147 -0.44 -11.18 1.25
N ALA A 148 -0.35 -10.21 0.35
CA ALA A 148 -1.19 -9.02 0.41
C ALA A 148 -2.65 -9.38 0.13
N ALA A 149 -3.60 -8.65 0.72
CA ALA A 149 -5.03 -8.84 0.42
C ALA A 149 -5.33 -8.57 -1.06
N PHE A 150 -4.66 -7.57 -1.62
CA PHE A 150 -4.57 -7.31 -3.05
C PHE A 150 -3.39 -6.36 -3.32
N ASN A 151 -3.03 -6.25 -4.59
CA ASN A 151 -2.06 -5.25 -5.06
C ASN A 151 -2.80 -4.06 -5.67
N LEU A 152 -2.54 -2.87 -5.14
CA LEU A 152 -2.96 -1.62 -5.76
C LEU A 152 -1.83 -1.10 -6.67
N CYS A 153 -2.17 -0.71 -7.89
CA CYS A 153 -1.19 -0.27 -8.88
C CYS A 153 -1.55 1.11 -9.44
N SER A 154 -0.58 2.01 -9.52
CA SER A 154 -0.72 3.27 -10.27
C SER A 154 -0.42 3.01 -11.76
N ALA A 155 -1.47 3.03 -12.60
CA ALA A 155 -1.39 2.60 -14.00
C ALA A 155 -0.95 3.71 -15.00
N THR A 156 -1.07 4.98 -14.63
CA THR A 156 -0.95 6.12 -15.56
C THR A 156 0.10 7.15 -15.16
N ALA A 157 0.65 7.05 -13.95
CA ALA A 157 1.64 7.98 -13.48
C ALA A 157 3.04 7.57 -14.00
N SER A 158 3.55 8.29 -15.00
CA SER A 158 4.94 8.16 -15.45
C SER A 158 5.95 8.57 -14.37
N ASP A 159 5.46 9.20 -13.30
CA ASP A 159 6.17 9.54 -12.08
C ASP A 159 5.21 9.55 -10.86
N SER A 160 5.75 9.59 -9.63
CA SER A 160 4.92 9.62 -8.42
C SER A 160 4.16 10.94 -8.19
N ALA A 161 4.37 11.99 -9.00
CA ALA A 161 3.76 13.32 -8.81
C ALA A 161 2.40 13.48 -9.52
N GLY A 162 2.17 12.75 -10.61
CA GLY A 162 0.90 12.77 -11.33
C GLY A 162 -0.27 12.18 -10.52
N SER A 163 -1.50 12.56 -10.87
CA SER A 163 -2.68 11.81 -10.43
C SER A 163 -2.72 10.47 -11.15
N SER A 164 -2.92 9.38 -10.40
CA SER A 164 -3.08 8.04 -10.98
C SER A 164 -4.49 7.81 -11.51
N PHE A 165 -5.45 8.61 -11.06
CA PHE A 165 -6.83 8.45 -11.46
C PHE A 165 -7.05 8.99 -12.86
N THR A 166 -7.68 8.20 -13.71
CA THR A 166 -8.09 8.64 -15.04
C THR A 166 -9.48 8.08 -15.30
N ALA A 167 -10.49 8.95 -15.36
CA ALA A 167 -11.81 8.55 -15.84
C ALA A 167 -11.67 8.11 -17.30
N ARG A 168 -11.98 6.84 -17.58
CA ARG A 168 -12.03 6.28 -18.94
C ARG A 168 -13.38 5.63 -19.15
#